data_AF-A0A1I0N0M8-F1
#
_entry.id   AF-A0A1I0N0M8-F1
#
_cell.length_a   1.000
_cell.length_b   1.000
_cell.length_c   1.000
_cell.angle_alpha   90.00
_cell.angle_beta   90.00
_cell.angle_gamma   90.00
#
_symmetry.space_group_name_H-M   'P 1'
#
loop_
_entity.id
_entity.type
_entity.pdbx_description
1 polymer ?
#
loop_
_entity_poly.entity_id
_entity_poly.type
_entity_poly.pdbx_seq_one_letter_code
_entity_poly.pdbx_strand_id
1 'polypeptide(L)'
;MGWRRFLALALVFLFLGMTVSGASATASFVNSTTNSTVKVPHELGPGKPGDEVQPQAVPGIVLVIGAILVDNALSLAIEHYVSPEAAMAYDALSAILAPDPTDIVRGGKWGIKILAKDGDEISRFSMGIVKDYLGHKIMVREFTKVSRENARWVVNELGKQYLEEIGEKYVKRRGMDFDEVVGSLRRIRKWLTNKNAFKEVIRRDWDVKKLEEVLNDASNVKHGGSKLIKRVNADLRDDKTLGPLYEAEVVSYLKKNRWTIKEVEKDVITSIGKTEIDIIVKKRGREVYIECKRSFSQIKKNQLLIQAEYAKKNGVDKIYVYYSRGTSNPRGYYDVMSAIREAKSKFGVDIELVQKISEFN
;
A
#
# COMPACT_ATOMS: atom_id res chain seq x y z
N MET A 1 -41.74 29.02 5.64
CA MET A 1 -41.28 27.62 5.60
C MET A 1 -42.40 26.73 5.06
N GLY A 2 -42.66 26.56 3.76
CA GLY A 2 -41.94 26.90 2.54
C GLY A 2 -42.00 25.68 1.62
N TRP A 3 -43.18 25.40 1.04
CA TRP A 3 -43.57 24.53 -0.11
C TRP A 3 -42.64 23.39 -0.59
N ARG A 4 -41.32 23.58 -0.65
CA ARG A 4 -40.29 22.62 -1.04
C ARG A 4 -40.28 21.33 -0.20
N ARG A 5 -40.60 21.40 1.09
CA ARG A 5 -40.71 20.19 1.96
C ARG A 5 -41.96 19.35 1.63
N PHE A 6 -43.05 20.00 1.22
CA PHE A 6 -44.27 19.33 0.78
C PHE A 6 -44.08 18.66 -0.58
N LEU A 7 -43.36 19.32 -1.49
CA LEU A 7 -43.04 18.77 -2.81
C LEU A 7 -42.12 17.54 -2.74
N ALA A 8 -41.14 17.55 -1.82
CA ALA A 8 -40.26 16.41 -1.60
C ALA A 8 -41.01 15.19 -1.03
N LEU A 9 -41.94 15.39 -0.08
CA LEU A 9 -42.77 14.32 0.46
C LEU A 9 -43.77 13.77 -0.57
N ALA A 10 -44.35 14.63 -1.41
CA ALA A 10 -45.23 14.21 -2.49
C ALA A 10 -44.49 13.37 -3.56
N LEU A 11 -43.25 13.74 -3.91
CA LEU A 11 -42.41 12.96 -4.83
C LEU A 11 -42.05 11.58 -4.27
N VAL A 12 -41.72 11.48 -2.98
CA VAL A 12 -41.43 10.19 -2.33
C VAL A 12 -42.66 9.28 -2.31
N PHE A 13 -43.85 9.83 -2.02
CA PHE A 13 -45.10 9.06 -2.11
C PHE A 13 -45.46 8.65 -3.55
N LEU A 14 -45.14 9.48 -4.55
CA LEU A 14 -45.37 9.16 -5.96
C LEU A 14 -44.51 7.98 -6.43
N PHE A 15 -43.24 7.92 -6.00
CA PHE A 15 -42.34 6.80 -6.32
C PHE A 15 -42.68 5.51 -5.56
N LEU A 16 -43.20 5.60 -4.32
CA LEU A 16 -43.71 4.43 -3.61
C LEU A 16 -45.03 3.90 -4.17
N GLY A 17 -45.88 4.77 -4.73
CA GLY A 17 -47.16 4.38 -5.34
C GLY A 17 -47.02 3.63 -6.67
N MET A 18 -45.93 3.87 -7.41
CA MET A 18 -45.70 3.25 -8.72
C MET A 18 -45.09 1.83 -8.66
N THR A 19 -44.67 1.34 -7.49
CA THR A 19 -44.13 -0.02 -7.33
C THR A 19 -45.17 -1.05 -6.85
N VAL A 20 -46.43 -0.65 -6.67
CA VAL A 20 -47.51 -1.54 -6.17
C VAL A 20 -48.66 -1.70 -7.17
N SER A 21 -48.46 -1.43 -8.47
CA SER A 21 -49.48 -1.73 -9.49
C SER A 21 -48.85 -2.18 -10.80
N GLY A 22 -48.69 -3.50 -10.92
CA GLY A 22 -48.20 -4.16 -12.12
C GLY A 22 -48.15 -5.68 -12.00
N ALA A 23 -49.32 -6.30 -11.83
CA ALA A 23 -49.74 -7.68 -12.21
C ALA A 23 -48.82 -8.86 -11.81
N SER A 24 -49.23 -9.77 -10.92
CA SER A 24 -50.25 -10.83 -11.13
C SER A 24 -49.97 -11.75 -12.32
N ALA A 25 -49.64 -13.02 -12.03
CA ALA A 25 -49.91 -14.15 -12.91
C ALA A 25 -49.99 -15.45 -12.09
N THR A 26 -51.23 -15.93 -11.95
CA THR A 26 -51.68 -17.32 -11.97
C THR A 26 -51.19 -18.32 -10.89
N ALA A 27 -52.16 -18.69 -10.06
CA ALA A 27 -52.19 -19.91 -9.27
C ALA A 27 -52.19 -21.17 -10.16
N SER A 28 -51.65 -22.26 -9.62
CA SER A 28 -52.06 -23.63 -9.96
C SER A 28 -51.94 -24.49 -8.70
N PHE A 29 -53.10 -24.80 -8.13
CA PHE A 29 -53.34 -25.86 -7.16
C PHE A 29 -53.17 -27.23 -7.84
N VAL A 30 -52.53 -28.23 -7.21
CA VAL A 30 -53.04 -29.61 -6.94
C VAL A 30 -52.07 -30.36 -6.00
N ASN A 31 -52.50 -30.50 -4.75
CA ASN A 31 -52.63 -31.69 -3.89
C ASN A 31 -51.65 -32.89 -3.88
N SER A 32 -51.55 -33.47 -2.66
CA SER A 32 -51.19 -34.87 -2.30
C SER A 32 -49.68 -35.20 -2.19
N THR A 33 -49.11 -35.94 -1.22
CA THR A 33 -49.65 -36.92 -0.25
C THR A 33 -48.62 -37.23 0.87
N THR A 34 -49.14 -37.61 2.05
CA THR A 34 -48.61 -38.58 3.05
C THR A 34 -47.40 -38.30 3.95
N ASN A 35 -47.73 -38.08 5.23
CA ASN A 35 -47.32 -38.85 6.42
C ASN A 35 -46.04 -39.69 6.35
N SER A 36 -45.12 -39.43 7.27
CA SER A 36 -44.40 -40.49 7.99
C SER A 36 -43.94 -39.99 9.36
N THR A 37 -44.61 -40.52 10.39
CA THR A 37 -44.21 -40.50 11.80
C THR A 37 -43.08 -41.52 11.99
N VAL A 38 -41.91 -41.13 12.52
CA VAL A 38 -40.95 -42.09 13.08
C VAL A 38 -40.24 -41.53 14.32
N LYS A 39 -40.67 -42.08 15.47
CA LYS A 39 -40.01 -42.41 16.75
C LYS A 39 -38.72 -41.68 17.17
N VAL A 40 -38.80 -41.10 18.37
CA VAL A 40 -37.67 -40.86 19.30
C VAL A 40 -37.27 -42.18 19.98
N PRO A 41 -36.02 -42.35 20.42
CA PRO A 41 -35.86 -42.71 21.84
C PRO A 41 -34.83 -41.85 22.61
N HIS A 42 -35.21 -41.60 23.85
CA HIS A 42 -34.41 -41.19 25.00
C HIS A 42 -33.15 -42.06 25.16
N GLU A 43 -32.01 -41.45 25.49
CA GLU A 43 -31.34 -41.58 26.80
C GLU A 43 -30.04 -40.75 26.85
N LEU A 44 -29.58 -40.47 28.07
CA LEU A 44 -28.39 -39.71 28.53
C LEU A 44 -28.66 -38.27 29.00
N GLY A 45 -28.98 -38.11 30.29
CA GLY A 45 -28.46 -37.00 31.10
C GLY A 45 -27.28 -37.47 31.95
N PRO A 46 -26.69 -36.67 32.87
CA PRO A 46 -26.73 -35.22 33.02
C PRO A 46 -25.32 -34.58 32.96
N GLY A 47 -25.20 -33.36 32.45
CA GLY A 47 -23.98 -32.55 32.56
C GLY A 47 -24.31 -31.07 32.67
N LYS A 48 -24.01 -30.47 33.83
CA LYS A 48 -23.92 -29.01 34.06
C LYS A 48 -22.43 -28.62 34.14
N PRO A 49 -22.02 -27.33 34.07
CA PRO A 49 -22.69 -26.11 33.60
C PRO A 49 -21.82 -25.31 32.59
N GLY A 50 -22.44 -24.49 31.74
CA GLY A 50 -21.72 -23.54 30.90
C GLY A 50 -22.69 -22.45 30.42
N ASP A 51 -22.45 -21.23 30.87
CA ASP A 51 -23.37 -20.10 30.83
C ASP A 51 -24.19 -19.97 29.53
N GLU A 52 -25.50 -20.15 29.68
CA GLU A 52 -26.49 -19.59 28.77
C GLU A 52 -26.34 -18.06 28.79
N VAL A 53 -25.73 -17.50 27.75
CA VAL A 53 -25.85 -16.07 27.48
C VAL A 53 -27.25 -15.83 26.92
N GLN A 54 -28.22 -15.58 27.80
CA GLN A 54 -29.52 -15.03 27.42
C GLN A 54 -29.33 -13.62 26.84
N PRO A 55 -29.86 -13.31 25.65
CA PRO A 55 -29.85 -11.95 25.13
C PRO A 55 -31.08 -11.21 25.69
N GLN A 56 -30.85 -10.24 26.57
CA GLN A 56 -31.82 -9.18 26.83
C GLN A 56 -31.49 -7.94 25.99
N ALA A 57 -32.55 -7.34 25.46
CA ALA A 57 -32.50 -6.17 24.60
C ALA A 57 -31.98 -4.92 25.32
N VAL A 58 -31.19 -4.10 24.60
CA VAL A 58 -30.86 -2.65 24.74
C VAL A 58 -31.41 -1.98 26.03
N PRO A 59 -30.55 -1.46 26.94
CA PRO A 59 -29.52 -0.46 26.67
C PRO A 59 -28.14 -0.88 27.18
N GLY A 60 -27.20 -1.10 26.26
CA GLY A 60 -25.90 -1.68 26.59
C GLY A 60 -25.60 -2.81 25.64
N ILE A 61 -25.27 -2.46 24.40
CA ILE A 61 -24.71 -3.45 23.48
C ILE A 61 -23.40 -3.93 24.10
N VAL A 62 -23.41 -5.15 24.65
CA VAL A 62 -22.17 -5.78 25.15
C VAL A 62 -21.33 -6.17 23.94
N LEU A 63 -20.38 -5.30 23.59
CA LEU A 63 -19.44 -5.56 22.52
C LEU A 63 -18.38 -6.55 23.01
N VAL A 64 -18.43 -7.77 22.48
CA VAL A 64 -17.41 -8.81 22.69
C VAL A 64 -16.50 -8.93 21.47
N ILE A 65 -15.25 -9.35 21.71
CA ILE A 65 -14.31 -9.68 20.62
C ILE A 65 -14.93 -10.79 19.76
N GLY A 66 -14.85 -10.64 18.45
CA GLY A 66 -15.45 -11.55 17.48
C GLY A 66 -16.89 -11.21 17.10
N ALA A 67 -17.57 -10.30 17.81
CA ALA A 67 -18.91 -9.84 17.44
C ALA A 67 -18.92 -9.19 16.06
N ILE A 68 -19.99 -9.44 15.30
CA ILE A 68 -20.22 -8.87 13.98
C ILE A 68 -21.39 -7.89 14.03
N LEU A 69 -21.12 -6.66 13.63
CA LEU A 69 -22.08 -5.55 13.63
C LEU A 69 -22.44 -5.19 12.19
N VAL A 70 -23.72 -4.88 11.96
CA VAL A 70 -24.30 -4.49 10.66
C VAL A 70 -25.35 -3.39 10.87
N ASP A 71 -25.62 -2.59 9.84
CA ASP A 71 -26.70 -1.60 9.76
C ASP A 71 -26.82 -0.69 11.02
N ASN A 72 -28.00 -0.60 11.63
CA ASN A 72 -28.28 0.32 12.75
C ASN A 72 -27.38 0.09 13.98
N ALA A 73 -27.00 -1.16 14.26
CA ALA A 73 -26.08 -1.47 15.37
C ALA A 73 -24.65 -0.98 15.09
N LEU A 74 -24.28 -0.89 13.80
CA LEU A 74 -22.99 -0.36 13.38
C LEU A 74 -22.92 1.16 13.58
N SER A 75 -23.98 1.88 13.21
CA SER A 75 -24.07 3.33 13.47
C SER A 75 -23.92 3.65 14.96
N LEU A 76 -24.68 2.95 15.81
CA LEU A 76 -24.61 3.15 17.26
C LEU A 76 -23.22 2.78 17.82
N ALA A 77 -22.63 1.68 17.32
CA ALA A 77 -21.30 1.27 17.74
C ALA A 77 -20.21 2.26 17.35
N ILE A 78 -20.28 2.81 16.14
CA ILE A 78 -19.36 3.84 15.66
C ILE A 78 -19.49 5.11 16.48
N GLU A 79 -20.71 5.51 16.82
CA GLU A 79 -20.98 6.72 17.59
C GLU A 79 -20.51 6.62 19.05
N HIS A 80 -20.68 5.45 19.70
CA HIS A 80 -20.49 5.31 21.15
C HIS A 80 -19.22 4.57 21.56
N TYR A 81 -18.74 3.64 20.74
CA TYR A 81 -17.68 2.69 21.12
C TYR A 81 -16.48 2.70 20.18
N VAL A 82 -16.50 3.45 19.08
CA VAL A 82 -15.34 3.60 18.21
C VAL A 82 -14.68 4.94 18.52
N SER A 83 -13.35 4.97 18.61
CA SER A 83 -12.67 6.27 18.76
C SER A 83 -12.97 7.18 17.56
N PRO A 84 -12.95 8.51 17.73
CA PRO A 84 -13.23 9.43 16.64
C PRO A 84 -12.41 9.14 15.37
N GLU A 85 -11.12 8.80 15.50
CA GLU A 85 -10.26 8.53 14.34
C GLU A 85 -10.58 7.19 13.67
N ALA A 86 -10.93 6.17 14.43
CA ALA A 86 -11.35 4.88 13.91
C ALA A 86 -12.72 4.99 13.20
N ALA A 87 -13.64 5.81 13.72
CA ALA A 87 -14.92 6.13 13.09
C ALA A 87 -14.71 6.87 11.76
N MET A 88 -13.82 7.86 11.76
CA MET A 88 -13.43 8.56 10.54
C MET A 88 -12.82 7.66 9.47
N ALA A 89 -11.98 6.69 9.86
CA ALA A 89 -11.44 5.72 8.92
C ALA A 89 -12.53 4.80 8.38
N TYR A 90 -13.48 4.36 9.22
CA TYR A 90 -14.65 3.61 8.77
C TYR A 90 -15.47 4.42 7.75
N ASP A 91 -15.79 5.68 8.03
CA ASP A 91 -16.59 6.53 7.13
C ASP A 91 -15.90 6.72 5.78
N ALA A 92 -14.60 7.07 5.81
CA ALA A 92 -13.79 7.26 4.60
C ALA A 92 -13.72 5.98 3.75
N LEU A 93 -13.45 4.83 4.39
CA LEU A 93 -13.25 3.58 3.68
C LEU A 93 -14.56 2.96 3.19
N SER A 94 -15.63 3.04 3.97
CA SER A 94 -16.95 2.50 3.59
C SER A 94 -17.55 3.23 2.38
N ALA A 95 -17.32 4.54 2.26
CA ALA A 95 -17.72 5.32 1.08
C ALA A 95 -17.00 4.86 -0.20
N ILE A 96 -15.73 4.45 -0.08
CA ILE A 96 -14.87 4.12 -1.22
C ILE A 96 -15.00 2.65 -1.65
N LEU A 97 -15.16 1.75 -0.68
CA LEU A 97 -15.16 0.30 -0.86
C LEU A 97 -16.53 -0.28 -1.17
N ALA A 98 -17.51 0.55 -1.56
CA ALA A 98 -18.92 0.20 -1.71
C ALA A 98 -19.14 -1.23 -2.28
N PRO A 99 -20.08 -2.01 -1.72
CA PRO A 99 -20.22 -3.42 -2.04
C PRO A 99 -20.53 -3.58 -3.51
N ASP A 100 -20.12 -4.71 -4.07
CA ASP A 100 -20.66 -5.12 -5.35
C ASP A 100 -22.19 -5.21 -5.24
N PRO A 101 -22.98 -4.61 -6.16
CA PRO A 101 -24.43 -4.75 -6.17
C PRO A 101 -24.90 -6.21 -6.08
N THR A 102 -24.13 -7.14 -6.62
CA THR A 102 -24.41 -8.58 -6.55
C THR A 102 -24.26 -9.16 -5.13
N ASP A 103 -23.34 -8.62 -4.32
CA ASP A 103 -23.19 -9.00 -2.91
C ASP A 103 -24.46 -8.61 -2.14
N ILE A 104 -25.02 -7.42 -2.43
CA ILE A 104 -26.24 -6.91 -1.80
C ILE A 104 -27.47 -7.72 -2.22
N VAL A 105 -27.64 -7.99 -3.52
CA VAL A 105 -28.76 -8.79 -4.04
C VAL A 105 -28.77 -10.20 -3.42
N ARG A 106 -27.60 -10.75 -3.08
CA ARG A 106 -27.46 -12.05 -2.41
C ARG A 106 -27.57 -11.97 -0.88
N GLY A 107 -28.19 -10.92 -0.34
CA GLY A 107 -28.41 -10.71 1.09
C GLY A 107 -27.18 -10.24 1.87
N GLY A 108 -26.11 -9.81 1.18
CA GLY A 108 -24.93 -9.23 1.80
C GLY A 108 -25.17 -7.81 2.31
N LYS A 109 -24.64 -7.51 3.48
CA LYS A 109 -24.69 -6.20 4.12
C LYS A 109 -23.30 -5.74 4.50
N TRP A 110 -23.09 -4.43 4.50
CA TRP A 110 -21.90 -3.88 5.12
C TRP A 110 -21.87 -4.18 6.61
N GLY A 111 -20.71 -4.57 7.11
CA GLY A 111 -20.52 -4.77 8.52
C GLY A 111 -19.07 -4.67 8.95
N ILE A 112 -18.88 -4.67 10.26
CA ILE A 112 -17.57 -4.84 10.87
C ILE A 112 -17.54 -6.06 11.77
N LYS A 113 -16.37 -6.68 11.88
CA LYS A 113 -16.07 -7.67 12.90
C LYS A 113 -15.11 -7.06 13.90
N ILE A 114 -15.46 -7.10 15.19
CA ILE A 114 -14.60 -6.59 16.26
C ILE A 114 -13.43 -7.54 16.46
N LEU A 115 -12.21 -7.01 16.35
CA LEU A 115 -10.98 -7.80 16.49
C LEU A 115 -10.29 -7.54 17.83
N ALA A 116 -10.39 -6.32 18.35
CA ALA A 116 -9.84 -5.97 19.66
C ALA A 116 -10.59 -4.78 20.27
N LYS A 117 -10.53 -4.70 21.61
CA LYS A 117 -11.06 -3.60 22.40
C LYS A 117 -10.00 -3.08 23.38
N ASP A 118 -10.19 -1.85 23.84
CA ASP A 118 -9.46 -1.23 24.95
C ASP A 118 -10.48 -0.58 25.88
N GLY A 119 -10.77 -1.24 27.00
CA GLY A 119 -11.97 -0.97 27.79
C GLY A 119 -13.25 -1.16 26.97
N ASP A 120 -14.08 -0.13 26.92
CA ASP A 120 -15.33 -0.14 26.15
C ASP A 120 -15.13 0.21 24.66
N GLU A 121 -13.97 0.77 24.29
CA GLU A 121 -13.71 1.20 22.93
C GLU A 121 -13.23 0.05 22.02
N ILE A 122 -13.68 0.04 20.77
CA ILE A 122 -13.16 -0.79 19.69
C ILE A 122 -11.81 -0.21 19.26
N SER A 123 -10.74 -0.96 19.55
CA SER A 123 -9.37 -0.59 19.19
C SER A 123 -8.96 -1.13 17.83
N ARG A 124 -9.62 -2.20 17.36
CA ARG A 124 -9.38 -2.78 16.03
C ARG A 124 -10.61 -3.52 15.50
N PHE A 125 -10.90 -3.36 14.22
CA PHE A 125 -11.98 -4.04 13.53
C PHE A 125 -11.60 -4.43 12.10
N SER A 126 -12.34 -5.39 11.56
CA SER A 126 -12.32 -5.76 10.14
C SER A 126 -13.57 -5.22 9.46
N MET A 127 -13.44 -4.68 8.25
CA MET A 127 -14.52 -4.18 7.42
C MET A 127 -14.79 -5.17 6.30
N GLY A 128 -16.07 -5.46 6.03
CA GLY A 128 -16.42 -6.45 5.03
C GLY A 128 -17.90 -6.58 4.73
N ILE A 129 -18.20 -7.52 3.84
CA ILE A 129 -19.56 -7.99 3.60
C ILE A 129 -19.89 -9.09 4.61
N VAL A 130 -21.02 -8.88 5.28
CA VAL A 130 -21.61 -9.78 6.26
C VAL A 130 -22.89 -10.35 5.70
N LYS A 131 -23.15 -11.62 5.97
CA LYS A 131 -24.43 -12.26 5.68
C LYS A 131 -24.99 -12.92 6.93
N ASP A 132 -26.31 -12.96 7.01
CA ASP A 132 -27.03 -13.73 8.01
C ASP A 132 -27.25 -15.14 7.46
N TYR A 133 -26.80 -16.14 8.21
CA TYR A 133 -27.11 -17.54 7.97
C TYR A 133 -27.72 -18.12 9.24
N LEU A 134 -29.02 -18.40 9.17
CA LEU A 134 -29.77 -19.04 10.26
C LEU A 134 -29.66 -18.28 11.60
N GLY A 135 -29.67 -16.94 11.56
CA GLY A 135 -29.53 -16.09 12.75
C GLY A 135 -28.07 -15.82 13.14
N HIS A 136 -27.10 -16.40 12.44
CA HIS A 136 -25.68 -16.16 12.66
C HIS A 136 -25.12 -15.23 11.59
N LYS A 137 -24.62 -14.07 12.04
CA LYS A 137 -23.87 -13.14 11.19
C LYS A 137 -22.48 -13.72 10.93
N ILE A 138 -22.10 -13.85 9.66
CA ILE A 138 -20.75 -14.24 9.26
C ILE A 138 -20.18 -13.25 8.27
N MET A 139 -18.88 -12.98 8.38
CA MET A 139 -18.15 -12.16 7.40
C MET A 139 -17.79 -13.04 6.20
N VAL A 140 -18.46 -12.83 5.07
CA VAL A 140 -18.28 -13.62 3.86
C VAL A 140 -17.21 -13.04 2.94
N ARG A 141 -16.88 -11.76 3.12
CA ARG A 141 -15.80 -11.09 2.38
C ARG A 141 -15.18 -10.02 3.27
N GLU A 142 -13.89 -10.14 3.57
CA GLU A 142 -13.12 -9.12 4.27
C GLU A 142 -12.45 -8.21 3.23
N PHE A 143 -12.56 -6.89 3.42
CA PHE A 143 -11.86 -5.92 2.57
C PHE A 143 -10.59 -5.41 3.22
N THR A 144 -10.65 -5.05 4.51
CA THR A 144 -9.51 -4.47 5.21
C THR A 144 -9.71 -4.50 6.72
N LYS A 145 -8.61 -4.51 7.46
CA LYS A 145 -8.56 -4.23 8.89
C LYS A 145 -8.18 -2.79 9.16
N VAL A 146 -8.70 -2.26 10.25
CA VAL A 146 -8.44 -0.90 10.72
C VAL A 146 -8.21 -0.94 12.22
N SER A 147 -7.06 -0.41 12.64
CA SER A 147 -6.76 -0.14 14.04
C SER A 147 -6.89 1.35 14.36
N ARG A 148 -7.37 1.64 15.55
CA ARG A 148 -7.43 3.00 16.13
C ARG A 148 -6.08 3.70 16.06
N GLU A 149 -5.01 2.99 16.39
CA GLU A 149 -3.66 3.55 16.39
C GLU A 149 -3.23 4.01 14.99
N ASN A 150 -3.44 3.18 13.96
CA ASN A 150 -3.06 3.53 12.60
C ASN A 150 -3.95 4.62 12.01
N ALA A 151 -5.27 4.57 12.24
CA ALA A 151 -6.18 5.63 11.82
C ALA A 151 -5.79 6.99 12.44
N ARG A 152 -5.53 7.01 13.76
CA ARG A 152 -5.06 8.20 14.47
C ARG A 152 -3.73 8.71 13.94
N TRP A 153 -2.79 7.80 13.66
CA TRP A 153 -1.51 8.16 13.09
C TRP A 153 -1.66 8.85 11.73
N VAL A 154 -2.52 8.33 10.84
CA VAL A 154 -2.78 8.96 9.52
C VAL A 154 -3.36 10.35 9.70
N VAL A 155 -4.38 10.51 10.54
CA VAL A 155 -5.01 11.82 10.79
C VAL A 155 -3.99 12.84 11.31
N ASN A 156 -3.15 12.44 12.27
CA ASN A 156 -2.18 13.35 12.89
C ASN A 156 -1.00 13.68 11.97
N GLU A 157 -0.41 12.68 11.31
CA GLU A 157 0.78 12.90 10.49
C GLU A 157 0.46 13.48 9.12
N LEU A 158 -0.59 12.96 8.48
CA LEU A 158 -0.88 13.23 7.07
C LEU A 158 -2.06 14.19 6.91
N GLY A 159 -3.09 14.03 7.73
CA GLY A 159 -4.36 14.75 7.65
C GLY A 159 -5.51 13.82 7.27
N LYS A 160 -6.73 14.24 7.64
CA LYS A 160 -7.96 13.45 7.48
C LYS A 160 -8.19 12.97 6.04
N GLN A 161 -7.90 13.81 5.04
CA GLN A 161 -8.08 13.46 3.63
C GLN A 161 -7.23 12.26 3.17
N TYR A 162 -6.14 11.93 3.88
CA TYR A 162 -5.28 10.81 3.52
C TYR A 162 -5.84 9.45 3.93
N LEU A 163 -6.87 9.40 4.78
CA LEU A 163 -7.62 8.15 5.02
C LEU A 163 -8.26 7.66 3.71
N GLU A 164 -8.94 8.58 3.00
CA GLU A 164 -9.56 8.32 1.71
C GLU A 164 -8.52 8.03 0.62
N GLU A 165 -7.45 8.83 0.52
CA GLU A 165 -6.40 8.58 -0.48
C GLU A 165 -5.76 7.21 -0.30
N ILE A 166 -5.49 6.80 0.94
CA ILE A 166 -4.91 5.47 1.24
C ILE A 166 -5.92 4.37 0.89
N GLY A 167 -7.18 4.55 1.27
CA GLY A 167 -8.27 3.63 0.94
C GLY A 167 -8.44 3.40 -0.56
N GLU A 168 -8.50 4.48 -1.33
CA GLU A 168 -8.67 4.41 -2.78
C GLU A 168 -7.44 3.80 -3.46
N LYS A 169 -6.23 4.29 -3.17
CA LYS A 169 -5.02 3.90 -3.89
C LYS A 169 -4.50 2.51 -3.55
N TYR A 170 -4.58 2.11 -2.28
CA TYR A 170 -3.97 0.87 -1.81
C TYR A 170 -5.00 -0.20 -1.48
N VAL A 171 -6.06 0.14 -0.74
CA VAL A 171 -7.04 -0.86 -0.32
C VAL A 171 -7.90 -1.30 -1.50
N LYS A 172 -8.54 -0.35 -2.17
CA LYS A 172 -9.45 -0.64 -3.28
C LYS A 172 -8.72 -1.11 -4.54
N ARG A 173 -7.76 -0.32 -5.03
CA ARG A 173 -7.09 -0.62 -6.31
C ARG A 173 -6.11 -1.79 -6.25
N ARG A 174 -5.47 -2.02 -5.10
CA ARG A 174 -4.43 -3.06 -4.95
C ARG A 174 -4.83 -4.20 -4.02
N GLY A 175 -6.00 -4.14 -3.37
CA GLY A 175 -6.44 -5.16 -2.43
C GLY A 175 -5.56 -5.26 -1.18
N MET A 176 -4.85 -4.18 -0.81
CA MET A 176 -3.96 -4.19 0.35
C MET A 176 -4.74 -3.91 1.64
N ASP A 177 -4.30 -4.50 2.75
CA ASP A 177 -4.84 -4.19 4.07
C ASP A 177 -4.40 -2.79 4.53
N PHE A 178 -5.33 -1.98 5.02
CA PHE A 178 -5.09 -0.61 5.47
C PHE A 178 -4.07 -0.55 6.61
N ASP A 179 -4.18 -1.42 7.63
CA ASP A 179 -3.21 -1.46 8.73
C ASP A 179 -1.81 -1.81 8.23
N GLU A 180 -1.69 -2.72 7.25
CA GLU A 180 -0.40 -3.04 6.64
C GLU A 180 0.20 -1.86 5.86
N VAL A 181 -0.61 -1.17 5.06
CA VAL A 181 -0.19 0.01 4.28
C VAL A 181 0.28 1.12 5.22
N VAL A 182 -0.50 1.43 6.25
CA VAL A 182 -0.13 2.43 7.25
C VAL A 182 1.12 2.00 8.01
N GLY A 183 1.26 0.71 8.32
CA GLY A 183 2.48 0.15 8.91
C GLY A 183 3.73 0.41 8.06
N SER A 184 3.65 0.20 6.74
CA SER A 184 4.74 0.53 5.81
C SER A 184 5.01 2.01 5.76
N LEU A 185 3.97 2.85 5.67
CA LEU A 185 4.10 4.31 5.70
C LEU A 185 4.80 4.80 6.99
N ARG A 186 4.46 4.24 8.15
CA ARG A 186 5.12 4.54 9.44
C ARG A 186 6.61 4.19 9.44
N ARG A 187 6.99 3.08 8.80
CA ARG A 187 8.41 2.69 8.67
C ARG A 187 9.13 3.60 7.68
N ILE A 188 8.52 3.91 6.55
CA ILE A 188 9.04 4.88 5.56
C ILE A 188 9.30 6.24 6.20
N ARG A 189 8.40 6.70 7.07
CA ARG A 189 8.50 7.99 7.79
C ARG A 189 9.83 8.16 8.54
N LYS A 190 10.47 7.07 8.97
CA LYS A 190 11.78 7.09 9.65
C LYS A 190 12.90 7.59 8.74
N TRP A 191 12.81 7.33 7.44
CA TRP A 191 13.78 7.78 6.43
C TRP A 191 13.33 9.09 5.77
N LEU A 192 12.03 9.25 5.53
CA LEU A 192 11.44 10.42 4.88
C LEU A 192 10.90 11.42 5.91
N THR A 193 11.81 12.15 6.55
CA THR A 193 11.46 13.14 7.58
C THR A 193 10.84 14.42 7.01
N ASN A 194 11.05 14.72 5.74
CA ASN A 194 10.38 15.83 5.05
C ASN A 194 8.91 15.47 4.77
N LYS A 195 7.98 16.20 5.39
CA LYS A 195 6.54 15.95 5.29
C LYS A 195 6.02 16.04 3.84
N ASN A 196 6.58 16.90 3.01
CA ASN A 196 6.16 17.03 1.61
C ASN A 196 6.64 15.83 0.79
N ALA A 197 7.91 15.47 0.91
CA ALA A 197 8.47 14.27 0.27
C ALA A 197 7.72 13.00 0.68
N PHE A 198 7.36 12.89 1.96
CA PHE A 198 6.61 11.76 2.46
C PHE A 198 5.19 11.69 1.86
N LYS A 199 4.52 12.84 1.73
CA LYS A 199 3.19 12.92 1.09
C LYS A 199 3.25 12.60 -0.41
N GLU A 200 4.35 12.88 -1.09
CA GLU A 200 4.54 12.50 -2.50
C GLU A 200 4.47 11.00 -2.72
N VAL A 201 4.92 10.17 -1.77
CA VAL A 201 4.79 8.70 -1.83
C VAL A 201 3.33 8.29 -2.06
N ILE A 202 2.41 8.93 -1.34
CA ILE A 202 0.98 8.63 -1.44
C ILE A 202 0.39 9.29 -2.69
N ARG A 203 0.75 10.55 -2.97
CA ARG A 203 0.22 11.29 -4.15
C ARG A 203 0.52 10.58 -5.46
N ARG A 204 1.74 10.06 -5.59
CA ARG A 204 2.23 9.34 -6.78
C ARG A 204 1.78 7.88 -6.85
N ASP A 205 1.02 7.41 -5.86
CA ASP A 205 0.53 6.03 -5.83
C ASP A 205 1.70 5.03 -5.99
N TRP A 206 2.77 5.23 -5.22
CA TRP A 206 3.92 4.34 -5.25
C TRP A 206 3.70 3.11 -4.38
N ASP A 207 4.25 1.96 -4.78
CA ASP A 207 4.22 0.77 -3.93
C ASP A 207 5.00 1.01 -2.62
N VAL A 208 4.26 1.19 -1.53
CA VAL A 208 4.83 1.50 -0.22
C VAL A 208 5.63 0.34 0.35
N LYS A 209 5.25 -0.93 0.10
CA LYS A 209 6.03 -2.08 0.59
C LYS A 209 7.37 -2.14 -0.13
N LYS A 210 7.35 -1.90 -1.45
CA LYS A 210 8.57 -1.87 -2.24
C LYS A 210 9.47 -0.69 -1.89
N LEU A 211 8.90 0.50 -1.71
CA LEU A 211 9.66 1.68 -1.31
C LEU A 211 10.30 1.49 0.07
N GLU A 212 9.55 0.91 1.02
CA GLU A 212 10.08 0.55 2.33
C GLU A 212 11.31 -0.36 2.21
N GLU A 213 11.23 -1.41 1.40
CA GLU A 213 12.34 -2.33 1.15
C GLU A 213 13.56 -1.61 0.56
N VAL A 214 13.34 -0.77 -0.46
CA VAL A 214 14.40 0.01 -1.12
C VAL A 214 15.10 0.96 -0.15
N LEU A 215 14.33 1.69 0.68
CA LEU A 215 14.89 2.60 1.67
C LEU A 215 15.61 1.85 2.79
N ASN A 216 15.06 0.72 3.25
CA ASN A 216 15.72 -0.14 4.22
C ASN A 216 17.06 -0.64 3.67
N ASP A 217 17.09 -1.13 2.44
CA ASP A 217 18.30 -1.61 1.79
C ASP A 217 19.37 -0.54 1.67
N ALA A 218 19.01 0.64 1.19
CA ALA A 218 19.94 1.76 1.05
C ALA A 218 20.45 2.25 2.43
N SER A 219 19.57 2.32 3.44
CA SER A 219 19.94 2.79 4.77
C SER A 219 20.95 1.88 5.49
N ASN A 220 20.92 0.58 5.19
CA ASN A 220 21.81 -0.42 5.79
C ASN A 220 23.19 -0.52 5.11
N VAL A 221 23.52 0.37 4.16
CA VAL A 221 24.87 0.43 3.58
C VAL A 221 25.82 1.15 4.54
N LYS A 222 26.85 0.44 5.02
CA LYS A 222 27.77 0.88 6.09
C LYS A 222 28.43 2.24 5.81
N HIS A 223 28.80 2.51 4.56
CA HIS A 223 29.47 3.74 4.15
C HIS A 223 28.65 4.44 3.06
N GLY A 224 28.08 5.60 3.38
CA GLY A 224 27.30 6.42 2.45
C GLY A 224 25.78 6.16 2.42
N GLY A 225 25.28 5.05 3.01
CA GLY A 225 23.83 4.76 3.06
C GLY A 225 22.99 5.86 3.71
N SER A 226 23.41 6.37 4.87
CA SER A 226 22.75 7.51 5.53
C SER A 226 22.77 8.78 4.68
N LYS A 227 23.87 9.05 3.96
CA LYS A 227 23.97 10.21 3.04
C LYS A 227 23.02 10.04 1.85
N LEU A 228 22.91 8.83 1.29
CA LEU A 228 21.97 8.50 0.23
C LEU A 228 20.52 8.75 0.67
N ILE A 229 20.12 8.24 1.84
CA ILE A 229 18.78 8.48 2.39
C ILE A 229 18.51 9.98 2.60
N LYS A 230 19.48 10.74 3.10
CA LYS A 230 19.34 12.20 3.24
C LYS A 230 19.07 12.88 1.90
N ARG A 231 19.77 12.48 0.82
CA ARG A 231 19.51 12.99 -0.54
C ARG A 231 18.13 12.60 -1.03
N VAL A 232 17.72 11.34 -0.87
CA VAL A 232 16.36 10.89 -1.23
C VAL A 232 15.30 11.77 -0.53
N ASN A 233 15.45 12.00 0.77
CA ASN A 233 14.51 12.83 1.54
C ASN A 233 14.48 14.31 1.11
N ALA A 234 15.60 14.84 0.61
CA ALA A 234 15.68 16.20 0.10
C ALA A 234 15.02 16.35 -1.29
N ASP A 235 15.22 15.34 -2.14
CA ASP A 235 15.04 15.40 -3.58
C ASP A 235 13.74 14.71 -4.05
N LEU A 236 12.90 14.20 -3.15
CA LEU A 236 11.61 13.59 -3.46
C LEU A 236 10.49 14.61 -3.82
N ARG A 237 10.83 15.72 -4.47
CA ARG A 237 9.88 16.82 -4.76
C ARG A 237 9.34 16.79 -6.19
N ASP A 238 10.17 16.46 -7.17
CA ASP A 238 9.79 16.40 -8.58
C ASP A 238 10.50 15.26 -9.34
N ASP A 239 10.04 14.95 -10.56
CA ASP A 239 10.57 13.84 -11.38
C ASP A 239 12.05 14.02 -11.76
N LYS A 240 12.51 15.27 -11.85
CA LYS A 240 13.88 15.61 -12.25
C LYS A 240 14.85 15.37 -11.11
N THR A 241 14.36 15.35 -9.87
CA THR A 241 15.16 15.16 -8.67
C THR A 241 15.16 13.72 -8.15
N LEU A 242 14.50 12.75 -8.83
CA LEU A 242 14.47 11.33 -8.41
C LEU A 242 15.78 10.54 -8.57
N GLY A 243 16.90 11.21 -8.87
CA GLY A 243 18.22 10.57 -9.02
C GLY A 243 18.64 9.72 -7.82
N PRO A 244 18.65 10.27 -6.59
CA PRO A 244 19.01 9.49 -5.40
C PRO A 244 18.05 8.34 -5.12
N LEU A 245 16.76 8.48 -5.43
CA LEU A 245 15.82 7.36 -5.26
C LEU A 245 16.20 6.21 -6.20
N TYR A 246 16.54 6.52 -7.44
CA TYR A 246 16.98 5.51 -8.40
C TYR A 246 18.31 4.85 -7.99
N GLU A 247 19.26 5.60 -7.43
CA GLU A 247 20.47 5.03 -6.83
C GLU A 247 20.13 4.03 -5.71
N ALA A 248 19.17 4.36 -4.83
CA ALA A 248 18.68 3.45 -3.80
C ALA A 248 18.00 2.20 -4.38
N GLU A 249 17.23 2.34 -5.47
CA GLU A 249 16.64 1.21 -6.19
C GLU A 249 17.72 0.26 -6.73
N VAL A 250 18.78 0.83 -7.32
CA VAL A 250 19.91 0.05 -7.84
C VAL A 250 20.61 -0.67 -6.70
N VAL A 251 20.82 -0.03 -5.54
CA VAL A 251 21.35 -0.70 -4.33
C VAL A 251 20.51 -1.93 -3.95
N SER A 252 19.18 -1.78 -3.86
CA SER A 252 18.28 -2.90 -3.53
C SER A 252 18.33 -4.00 -4.60
N TYR A 253 18.32 -3.63 -5.88
CA TYR A 253 18.47 -4.58 -6.99
C TYR A 253 19.77 -5.39 -6.90
N LEU A 254 20.90 -4.74 -6.63
CA LEU A 254 22.20 -5.39 -6.53
C LEU A 254 22.25 -6.37 -5.35
N LYS A 255 21.71 -5.97 -4.19
CA LYS A 255 21.59 -6.86 -3.02
C LYS A 255 20.76 -8.10 -3.32
N LYS A 256 19.60 -7.94 -3.96
CA LYS A 256 18.75 -9.07 -4.40
C LYS A 256 19.48 -10.03 -5.34
N ASN A 257 20.40 -9.50 -6.15
CA ASN A 257 21.25 -10.27 -7.05
C ASN A 257 22.56 -10.76 -6.41
N ARG A 258 22.64 -10.76 -5.07
CA ARG A 258 23.78 -11.28 -4.28
C ARG A 258 25.10 -10.54 -4.52
N TRP A 259 25.03 -9.25 -4.82
CA TRP A 259 26.20 -8.38 -4.81
C TRP A 259 26.43 -7.84 -3.40
N THR A 260 27.70 -7.71 -3.00
CA THR A 260 28.05 -7.12 -1.72
C THR A 260 28.30 -5.63 -1.91
N ILE A 261 27.47 -4.78 -1.30
CA ILE A 261 27.65 -3.32 -1.36
C ILE A 261 28.71 -2.91 -0.34
N LYS A 262 29.77 -2.23 -0.78
CA LYS A 262 30.82 -1.73 0.10
C LYS A 262 30.53 -0.31 0.55
N GLU A 263 30.29 0.58 -0.41
CA GLU A 263 30.23 2.02 -0.19
C GLU A 263 29.42 2.72 -1.29
N VAL A 264 28.95 3.92 -0.97
CA VAL A 264 28.48 4.95 -1.88
C VAL A 264 29.47 6.12 -1.80
N GLU A 265 30.34 6.30 -2.81
CA GLU A 265 31.54 7.16 -2.77
C GLU A 265 31.32 8.50 -3.48
N LYS A 266 31.67 9.62 -2.81
CA LYS A 266 31.26 10.96 -3.25
C LYS A 266 32.37 11.89 -3.70
N ASP A 267 33.63 11.52 -3.55
CA ASP A 267 34.75 12.42 -3.83
C ASP A 267 35.84 11.72 -4.62
N VAL A 268 35.70 11.69 -5.94
CA VAL A 268 36.70 11.10 -6.85
C VAL A 268 37.48 12.21 -7.53
N ILE A 269 38.77 12.30 -7.25
CA ILE A 269 39.68 13.29 -7.86
C ILE A 269 40.72 12.56 -8.71
N THR A 270 40.89 13.01 -9.95
CA THR A 270 41.83 12.43 -10.92
C THR A 270 42.64 13.52 -11.60
N SER A 271 43.53 13.14 -12.54
CA SER A 271 44.26 14.13 -13.33
C SER A 271 43.36 14.80 -14.39
N ILE A 272 42.28 14.14 -14.79
CA ILE A 272 41.34 14.62 -15.82
C ILE A 272 40.20 15.47 -15.21
N GLY A 273 39.97 15.36 -13.91
CA GLY A 273 38.99 16.20 -13.21
C GLY A 273 38.41 15.55 -11.96
N LYS A 274 37.25 16.06 -11.53
CA LYS A 274 36.51 15.59 -10.36
C LYS A 274 35.21 14.91 -10.77
N THR A 275 34.84 13.84 -10.07
CA THR A 275 33.58 13.11 -10.24
C THR A 275 33.17 12.42 -8.93
N GLU A 276 32.14 11.59 -8.98
CA GLU A 276 31.66 10.73 -7.89
C GLU A 276 31.57 9.28 -8.44
N ILE A 277 31.54 8.28 -7.55
CA ILE A 277 31.17 6.90 -7.90
C ILE A 277 29.98 6.52 -7.04
N ASP A 278 28.81 6.43 -7.66
CA ASP A 278 27.56 6.25 -6.92
C ASP A 278 27.59 5.00 -6.03
N ILE A 279 28.10 3.87 -6.51
CA ILE A 279 28.15 2.64 -5.69
C ILE A 279 29.43 1.82 -5.97
N ILE A 280 30.12 1.41 -4.92
CA ILE A 280 31.20 0.42 -4.97
C ILE A 280 30.67 -0.92 -4.48
N VAL A 281 30.87 -1.96 -5.27
CA VAL A 281 30.37 -3.30 -4.98
C VAL A 281 31.42 -4.38 -5.19
N LYS A 282 31.21 -5.53 -4.56
CA LYS A 282 31.94 -6.76 -4.83
C LYS A 282 31.01 -7.80 -5.44
N LYS A 283 31.47 -8.44 -6.51
CA LYS A 283 30.82 -9.61 -7.14
C LYS A 283 31.85 -10.71 -7.33
N ARG A 284 31.62 -11.87 -6.72
CA ARG A 284 32.54 -13.03 -6.79
C ARG A 284 33.99 -12.65 -6.44
N GLY A 285 34.17 -11.86 -5.40
CA GLY A 285 35.48 -11.40 -4.93
C GLY A 285 36.10 -10.22 -5.69
N ARG A 286 35.55 -9.86 -6.86
CA ARG A 286 36.05 -8.74 -7.69
C ARG A 286 35.31 -7.46 -7.35
N GLU A 287 36.05 -6.37 -7.21
CA GLU A 287 35.49 -5.03 -7.01
C GLU A 287 35.07 -4.43 -8.35
N VAL A 288 33.96 -3.69 -8.31
CA VAL A 288 33.33 -3.08 -9.47
C VAL A 288 32.72 -1.75 -9.05
N TYR A 289 32.80 -0.76 -9.94
CA TYR A 289 32.15 0.54 -9.73
C TYR A 289 30.85 0.65 -10.49
N ILE A 290 29.91 1.40 -9.93
CA ILE A 290 28.58 1.60 -10.48
C ILE A 290 28.26 3.08 -10.52
N GLU A 291 27.78 3.51 -11.69
CA GLU A 291 27.21 4.83 -11.94
C GLU A 291 25.71 4.68 -12.23
N CYS A 292 24.89 5.58 -11.68
CA CYS A 292 23.44 5.56 -11.77
C CYS A 292 22.91 6.85 -12.43
N LYS A 293 22.20 6.71 -13.56
CA LYS A 293 21.55 7.84 -14.24
C LYS A 293 20.04 7.62 -14.41
N ARG A 294 19.22 8.66 -14.26
CA ARG A 294 17.77 8.59 -14.54
C ARG A 294 17.46 8.54 -16.04
N SER A 295 18.44 8.85 -16.87
CA SER A 295 18.31 8.79 -18.33
C SER A 295 19.67 8.56 -18.95
N PHE A 296 19.69 7.84 -20.07
CA PHE A 296 20.87 7.69 -20.91
C PHE A 296 21.43 9.08 -21.29
N SER A 297 20.57 10.05 -21.57
CA SER A 297 20.99 11.41 -21.94
C SER A 297 21.78 12.15 -20.84
N GLN A 298 21.77 11.66 -19.61
CA GLN A 298 22.55 12.22 -18.50
C GLN A 298 23.95 11.59 -18.38
N ILE A 299 24.25 10.54 -19.14
CA ILE A 299 25.57 9.91 -19.18
C ILE A 299 26.51 10.84 -19.95
N LYS A 300 27.55 11.36 -19.27
CA LYS A 300 28.49 12.30 -19.86
C LYS A 300 29.81 11.60 -20.19
N LYS A 301 30.31 11.77 -21.42
CA LYS A 301 31.62 11.25 -21.86
C LYS A 301 32.73 11.57 -20.86
N ASN A 302 32.88 12.84 -20.47
CA ASN A 302 33.96 13.24 -19.56
C ASN A 302 33.88 12.54 -18.20
N GLN A 303 32.66 12.32 -17.69
CA GLN A 303 32.46 11.62 -16.42
C GLN A 303 32.96 10.17 -16.51
N LEU A 304 32.61 9.45 -17.57
CA LEU A 304 33.05 8.06 -17.77
C LEU A 304 34.57 7.93 -17.85
N LEU A 305 35.24 8.88 -18.51
CA LEU A 305 36.70 8.85 -18.64
C LEU A 305 37.41 9.13 -17.31
N ILE A 306 36.90 10.08 -16.52
CA ILE A 306 37.41 10.35 -15.16
C ILE A 306 37.24 9.10 -14.28
N GLN A 307 36.06 8.48 -14.30
CA GLN A 307 35.79 7.26 -13.53
C GLN A 307 36.67 6.09 -13.98
N ALA A 308 36.93 5.95 -15.28
CA ALA A 308 37.83 4.92 -15.82
C ALA A 308 39.29 5.14 -15.39
N GLU A 309 39.78 6.39 -15.38
CA GLU A 309 41.12 6.69 -14.85
C GLU A 309 41.21 6.32 -13.36
N TYR A 310 40.20 6.67 -12.57
CA TYR A 310 40.15 6.32 -11.15
C TYR A 310 40.08 4.80 -10.92
N ALA A 311 39.26 4.09 -11.68
CA ALA A 311 39.15 2.63 -11.63
C ALA A 311 40.51 1.96 -11.91
N LYS A 312 41.23 2.40 -12.96
CA LYS A 312 42.59 1.92 -13.23
C LYS A 312 43.53 2.12 -12.05
N LYS A 313 43.54 3.32 -11.45
CA LYS A 313 44.43 3.63 -10.31
C LYS A 313 44.18 2.74 -9.10
N ASN A 314 42.95 2.27 -8.93
CA ASN A 314 42.53 1.40 -7.83
C ASN A 314 42.47 -0.09 -8.21
N GLY A 315 42.97 -0.47 -9.39
CA GLY A 315 42.99 -1.86 -9.84
C GLY A 315 41.60 -2.44 -10.18
N VAL A 316 40.61 -1.58 -10.42
CA VAL A 316 39.26 -1.96 -10.86
C VAL A 316 39.20 -1.91 -12.38
N ASP A 317 38.80 -3.03 -12.99
CA ASP A 317 38.77 -3.20 -14.45
C ASP A 317 37.36 -3.08 -15.05
N LYS A 318 36.33 -2.88 -14.23
CA LYS A 318 34.93 -2.88 -14.66
C LYS A 318 34.09 -1.79 -14.00
N ILE A 319 33.31 -1.08 -14.83
CA ILE A 319 32.29 -0.12 -14.42
C ILE A 319 30.95 -0.54 -15.04
N TYR A 320 29.86 -0.52 -14.27
CA TYR A 320 28.50 -0.63 -14.79
C TYR A 320 27.80 0.73 -14.69
N VAL A 321 27.17 1.15 -15.79
CA VAL A 321 26.35 2.36 -15.81
C VAL A 321 24.89 1.94 -15.90
N TYR A 322 24.18 2.02 -14.78
CA TYR A 322 22.76 1.75 -14.70
C TYR A 322 21.97 2.98 -15.13
N TYR A 323 21.00 2.80 -16.02
CA TYR A 323 20.14 3.91 -16.46
C TYR A 323 18.68 3.49 -16.62
N SER A 324 17.74 4.39 -16.27
CA SER A 324 16.32 4.04 -16.25
C SER A 324 15.54 4.36 -17.52
N ARG A 325 15.94 5.40 -18.26
CA ARG A 325 15.27 5.85 -19.50
C ARG A 325 16.25 5.88 -20.67
N GLY A 326 15.79 5.47 -21.85
CA GLY A 326 16.60 5.46 -23.08
C GLY A 326 16.92 6.87 -23.60
N THR A 327 17.63 6.93 -24.73
CA THR A 327 17.87 8.16 -25.49
C THR A 327 17.25 8.05 -26.87
N SER A 328 16.67 9.14 -27.36
CA SER A 328 16.30 9.31 -28.77
C SER A 328 17.32 10.17 -29.54
N ASN A 329 18.34 10.72 -28.86
CA ASN A 329 19.36 11.57 -29.47
C ASN A 329 20.56 10.72 -29.95
N PRO A 330 20.78 10.59 -31.28
CA PRO A 330 21.87 9.78 -31.83
C PRO A 330 23.25 10.32 -31.44
N ARG A 331 23.44 11.65 -31.38
CA ARG A 331 24.74 12.25 -31.06
C ARG A 331 25.19 11.88 -29.65
N GLY A 332 24.29 11.98 -28.67
CA GLY A 332 24.59 11.59 -27.29
C GLY A 332 24.93 10.10 -27.17
N TYR A 333 24.30 9.25 -27.97
CA TYR A 333 24.64 7.83 -28.04
C TYR A 333 26.07 7.60 -28.55
N TYR A 334 26.45 8.26 -29.65
CA TYR A 334 27.81 8.16 -30.19
C TYR A 334 28.88 8.66 -29.22
N ASP A 335 28.62 9.76 -28.51
CA ASP A 335 29.56 10.30 -27.51
C ASP A 335 29.81 9.31 -26.36
N VAL A 336 28.75 8.65 -25.87
CA VAL A 336 28.87 7.61 -24.83
C VAL A 336 29.62 6.40 -25.35
N MET A 337 29.28 5.89 -26.54
CA MET A 337 29.97 4.73 -27.11
C MET A 337 31.43 5.01 -27.43
N SER A 338 31.76 6.23 -27.89
CA SER A 338 33.14 6.69 -28.05
C SER A 338 33.88 6.67 -26.72
N ALA A 339 33.26 7.19 -25.65
CA ALA A 339 33.85 7.19 -24.31
C ALA A 339 34.13 5.77 -23.78
N ILE A 340 33.24 4.81 -24.03
CA ILE A 340 33.42 3.40 -23.64
C ILE A 340 34.64 2.79 -24.34
N ARG A 341 34.77 3.00 -25.66
CA ARG A 341 35.94 2.50 -26.41
C ARG A 341 37.23 3.14 -25.92
N GLU A 342 37.21 4.45 -25.67
CA GLU A 342 38.35 5.20 -25.16
C GLU A 342 38.75 4.76 -23.74
N ALA A 343 37.77 4.48 -22.87
CA ALA A 343 38.03 3.94 -21.54
C ALA A 343 38.74 2.59 -21.60
N LYS A 344 38.30 1.70 -22.50
CA LYS A 344 38.93 0.40 -22.69
C LYS A 344 40.34 0.52 -23.28
N SER A 345 40.54 1.32 -24.32
CA SER A 345 41.84 1.42 -24.98
C SER A 345 42.89 2.13 -24.13
N LYS A 346 42.51 3.23 -23.45
CA LYS A 346 43.44 4.07 -22.69
C LYS A 346 43.64 3.56 -21.27
N PHE A 347 42.57 3.12 -20.61
CA PHE A 347 42.61 2.72 -19.21
C PHE A 347 42.46 1.21 -19.00
N GLY A 348 42.16 0.41 -20.03
CA GLY A 348 41.93 -1.03 -19.85
C GLY A 348 40.64 -1.36 -19.10
N VAL A 349 39.79 -0.37 -18.83
CA VAL A 349 38.57 -0.50 -18.03
C VAL A 349 37.38 -0.77 -18.95
N ASP A 350 36.65 -1.86 -18.69
CA ASP A 350 35.41 -2.18 -19.38
C ASP A 350 34.25 -1.40 -18.77
N ILE A 351 33.49 -0.68 -19.61
CA ILE A 351 32.26 -0.01 -19.19
C ILE A 351 31.07 -0.71 -19.83
N GLU A 352 30.10 -1.11 -19.02
CA GLU A 352 28.88 -1.80 -19.46
C GLU A 352 27.64 -0.96 -19.13
N LEU A 353 26.81 -0.74 -20.14
CA LEU A 353 25.56 -0.01 -19.99
C LEU A 353 24.44 -1.00 -19.64
N VAL A 354 23.73 -0.77 -18.52
CA VAL A 354 22.64 -1.63 -18.05
C VAL A 354 21.36 -0.82 -17.94
N GLN A 355 20.37 -1.13 -18.78
CA GLN A 355 19.06 -0.50 -18.65
C GLN A 355 18.28 -1.18 -17.52
N LYS A 356 17.90 -0.40 -16.50
CA LYS A 356 17.00 -0.85 -15.42
C LYS A 356 15.91 0.19 -15.23
N ILE A 357 14.71 -0.11 -15.71
CA ILE A 357 13.55 0.76 -15.54
C ILE A 357 13.28 0.95 -14.03
N SER A 358 13.05 2.20 -13.66
CA SER A 358 12.75 2.60 -12.28
C SER A 358 11.33 2.23 -11.90
N GLU A 359 11.25 1.80 -10.65
CA GLU A 359 10.12 1.53 -9.79
C GLU A 359 9.11 2.68 -9.64
N PHE A 360 9.72 3.86 -9.62
CA PHE A 360 9.20 5.09 -9.03
C PHE A 360 9.46 6.21 -10.04
N ASN A 361 8.60 6.24 -11.07
CA ASN A 361 8.61 7.28 -12.08
C ASN A 361 7.78 8.48 -11.70
#